data_AF-A0A0P0NEJ9-F1
#
_entry.id   AF-A0A0P0NEJ9-F1
#
_cell.length_a   1.000
_cell.length_b   1.000
_cell.length_c   1.000
_cell.angle_alpha   90.00
_cell.angle_beta   90.00
_cell.angle_gamma   90.00
#
_symmetry.space_group_name_H-M   'P 1'
#
loop_
_entity.id
_entity.type
_entity.pdbx_description
1 polymer ?
#
loop_
_entity_poly.entity_id
_entity_poly.type
_entity_poly.pdbx_seq_one_letter_code
_entity_poly.pdbx_strand_id
1 'polypeptide(L)' 'MSCSRYVYQVTKKEGLYQGLIALKYRFHNCRNGFNVFEDALDGSIFMVLPDASILREGEISKRFIPIHKCFKT' A
#
# COMPACT_ATOMS: atom_id res chain seq x y z
N MET A 1 -7.09 1.14 12.09
CA MET A 1 -7.13 2.61 11.92
C MET A 1 -7.11 2.94 10.44
N SER A 2 -7.91 3.92 9.95
CA SER A 2 -7.81 4.37 8.56
C SER A 2 -6.71 5.40 8.38
N CYS A 3 -6.12 5.50 7.17
CA CYS A 3 -5.02 6.46 6.93
C CYS A 3 -5.46 7.92 7.10
N SER A 4 -6.75 8.25 6.94
CA SER A 4 -7.27 9.61 7.15
C SER A 4 -7.41 9.91 8.63
N ARG A 5 -7.82 8.91 9.42
CA ARG A 5 -7.92 9.01 10.87
C ARG A 5 -6.54 9.14 11.53
N TYR A 6 -5.51 8.49 10.98
CA TYR A 6 -4.12 8.68 11.41
C TYR A 6 -3.68 10.13 11.28
N VAL A 7 -3.80 10.72 10.08
CA VAL A 7 -3.43 12.13 9.84
C VAL A 7 -4.18 13.08 10.77
N TYR A 8 -5.50 12.89 10.93
CA TYR A 8 -6.30 13.69 11.84
C TYR A 8 -5.82 13.59 13.29
N GLN A 9 -5.51 12.37 13.78
CA GLN A 9 -5.02 12.19 15.15
C GLN A 9 -3.66 12.81 15.38
N VAL A 10 -2.71 12.66 14.45
CA VAL A 10 -1.39 13.30 14.54
C VAL A 10 -1.56 14.82 14.56
N THR A 11 -2.36 15.36 13.63
CA THR A 11 -2.63 16.81 13.57
C THR A 11 -3.23 17.34 14.89
N LYS A 12 -4.19 16.60 15.47
CA LYS A 12 -4.86 16.99 16.71
C LYS A 12 -3.95 16.90 17.95
N LYS A 13 -3.04 15.93 18.00
CA LYS A 13 -2.19 15.66 19.18
C LYS A 13 -0.86 16.40 19.14
N GLU A 14 -0.25 16.48 17.96
CA GLU A 14 1.14 16.93 17.77
C GLU A 14 1.22 18.25 17.00
N GLY A 15 0.08 18.79 16.57
CA GLY A 15 -0.03 20.07 15.88
C GLY A 15 0.05 19.96 14.35
N LEU A 16 -0.15 21.11 13.70
CA LEU A 16 -0.27 21.20 12.24
C LEU A 16 0.99 20.74 11.51
N TYR A 17 2.19 21.06 12.02
CA TYR A 17 3.46 20.68 11.38
C TYR A 17 3.61 19.16 11.27
N GLN A 18 3.37 18.44 12.38
CA GLN A 18 3.39 16.97 12.38
C GLN A 18 2.23 16.39 11.56
N GLY A 19 1.08 17.06 11.57
CA GLY A 19 -0.04 16.73 10.68
C GLY A 19 0.33 16.74 9.20
N LEU A 20 1.11 17.74 8.75
CA LEU A 20 1.59 17.81 7.36
C LEU A 20 2.59 16.70 7.03
N ILE A 21 3.47 16.33 7.97
CA ILE A 21 4.38 15.18 7.79
C ILE A 21 3.58 13.89 7.65
N ALA A 22 2.58 13.67 8.51
CA ALA A 22 1.68 12.52 8.43
C ALA A 22 0.86 12.52 7.13
N LEU A 23 0.45 13.69 6.64
CA LEU A 23 -0.23 13.82 5.34
C LEU A 23 0.70 13.45 4.18
N LYS A 24 1.96 13.89 4.21
CA LYS A 24 2.98 13.50 3.21
C LYS A 24 3.22 12.00 3.23
N TYR A 25 3.30 11.40 4.42
CA TYR A 25 3.41 9.95 4.59
C TYR A 25 2.20 9.22 3.99
N ARG A 26 0.97 9.69 4.27
CA ARG A 26 -0.26 9.15 3.67
C ARG A 26 -0.20 9.23 2.14
N PHE A 27 0.26 10.34 1.58
CA PHE A 27 0.31 10.54 0.13
C PHE A 27 1.21 9.51 -0.57
N HIS A 28 2.31 9.08 0.08
CA HIS A 28 3.20 8.06 -0.47
C HIS A 28 2.70 6.63 -0.21
N ASN A 29 2.08 6.36 0.94
CA ASN A 29 1.81 4.98 1.37
C ASN A 29 0.35 4.52 1.23
N CYS A 30 -0.62 5.44 1.27
CA CYS A 30 -2.06 5.13 1.17
C CYS A 30 -2.70 5.80 -0.06
N ARG A 31 -1.97 5.83 -1.18
CA ARG A 31 -2.47 6.33 -2.46
C ARG A 31 -3.32 5.25 -3.13
N ASN A 32 -4.40 5.68 -3.79
CA ASN A 32 -5.22 4.79 -4.60
C ASN A 32 -4.56 4.51 -5.95
N GLY A 33 -4.79 3.32 -6.48
CA GLY A 33 -4.17 2.82 -7.70
C GLY A 33 -2.92 2.01 -7.38
N PHE A 34 -2.92 0.75 -7.78
CA PHE A 34 -1.78 -0.16 -7.79
C PHE A 34 -2.12 -1.28 -8.76
N ASN A 35 -1.10 -1.84 -9.41
CA ASN A 35 -1.27 -3.02 -10.25
C ASN A 35 -0.52 -4.18 -9.61
N VAL A 36 -1.21 -5.28 -9.36
CA VAL A 36 -0.59 -6.52 -8.87
C VAL A 36 -0.31 -7.40 -10.07
N PHE A 37 0.92 -7.88 -10.16
CA PHE A 37 1.37 -8.81 -11.17
C PHE A 37 1.88 -10.07 -10.48
N GLU A 38 1.69 -11.20 -11.15
CA GLU A 38 2.22 -12.50 -10.77
C GLU A 38 3.17 -12.92 -11.89
N ASP A 39 4.41 -13.25 -11.53
CA ASP A 39 5.37 -13.81 -12.47
C ASP A 39 4.95 -15.24 -12.83
N ALA A 40 4.88 -15.52 -14.13
CA ALA A 40 4.47 -16.83 -14.64
C ALA A 40 5.54 -17.92 -14.46
N LEU A 41 6.80 -17.56 -14.15
CA LEU A 41 7.91 -18.51 -14.02
C LEU A 41 8.02 -19.08 -12.59
N ASP A 42 7.88 -18.25 -11.57
CA ASP A 42 8.06 -18.62 -10.16
C ASP A 42 6.84 -18.35 -9.27
N GLY A 43 5.78 -17.72 -9.81
CA GLY A 43 4.59 -17.33 -9.06
C GLY A 43 4.83 -16.16 -8.11
N SER A 44 5.95 -15.45 -8.24
CA SER A 44 6.27 -14.33 -7.37
C SER A 44 5.33 -13.15 -7.64
N ILE A 45 4.80 -12.58 -6.55
CA ILE A 45 3.84 -11.48 -6.63
C ILE A 45 4.58 -10.17 -6.40
N PHE A 46 4.38 -9.21 -7.30
CA PHE A 46 4.89 -7.86 -7.18
C PHE A 46 3.79 -6.84 -7.45
N MET A 47 3.86 -5.72 -6.74
CA MET A 47 2.89 -4.64 -6.84
C MET A 47 3.58 -3.39 -7.34
N VAL A 48 3.07 -2.83 -8.43
CA VAL A 48 3.55 -1.57 -9.00
C VAL A 48 2.62 -0.44 -8.56
N LEU A 49 3.19 0.55 -7.87
CA LEU A 49 2.48 1.74 -7.43
C LEU A 49 2.38 2.79 -8.55
N PRO A 50 1.54 3.83 -8.39
CA PRO A 50 1.37 4.88 -9.40
C PRO A 50 2.61 5.74 -9.65
N ASP A 51 3.59 5.69 -8.75
CA ASP A 51 4.90 6.34 -8.90
C ASP A 51 5.94 5.41 -9.53
N ALA A 52 5.51 4.25 -10.06
CA ALA A 52 6.34 3.18 -10.60
C ALA A 52 7.28 2.49 -9.59
N SER A 53 7.11 2.73 -8.29
CA SER A 53 7.79 1.92 -7.28
C SER A 53 7.26 0.48 -7.30
N ILE A 54 8.16 -0.49 -7.07
CA ILE A 54 7.86 -1.91 -7.11
C ILE A 54 8.00 -2.46 -5.70
N LEU A 55 6.88 -2.95 -5.13
CA LEU A 55 6.84 -3.69 -3.88
C LEU A 55 6.91 -5.18 -4.15
N ARG A 56 7.75 -5.90 -3.42
CA ARG A 56 7.78 -7.37 -3.42
C ARG A 56 6.72 -7.95 -2.50
N GLU A 57 6.39 -9.22 -2.67
CA GLU A 57 5.37 -9.94 -1.87
C GLU A 57 5.47 -9.69 -0.35
N GLY A 58 6.68 -9.69 0.23
CA GLY A 58 6.90 -9.45 1.66
C GLY A 58 6.55 -8.03 2.14
N GLU A 59 6.47 -7.06 1.24
CA GLU A 59 6.13 -5.67 1.52
C GLU A 59 4.64 -5.38 1.27
N ILE A 60 3.94 -6.31 0.59
CA ILE A 60 2.51 -6.21 0.28
C ILE A 60 1.70 -6.75 1.46
N SER A 61 0.68 -6.00 1.88
CA SER A 61 -0.26 -6.52 2.88
C SER A 61 -1.03 -7.72 2.33
N LYS A 62 -1.16 -8.79 3.13
CA LYS A 62 -1.86 -10.03 2.78
C LYS A 62 -3.26 -9.86 2.19
N ARG A 63 -3.93 -8.73 2.45
CA ARG A 63 -5.25 -8.42 1.90
C ARG A 63 -5.24 -8.14 0.39
N PHE A 64 -4.10 -7.70 -0.15
CA PHE A 64 -3.93 -7.39 -1.58
C PHE A 64 -3.31 -8.53 -2.37
N ILE A 65 -2.86 -9.59 -1.68
CA ILE A 65 -2.38 -10.80 -2.31
C ILE A 65 -3.63 -11.58 -2.75
N PRO A 66 -3.85 -11.80 -4.07
CA PRO A 66 -4.99 -12.56 -4.54
C PRO A 66 -4.92 -13.99 -3.97
N ILE A 67 -5.94 -14.37 -3.19
CA ILE A 67 -6.04 -15.71 -2.58
C ILE A 67 -6.44 -16.77 -3.63
N HIS A 68 -6.86 -16.33 -4.82
CA HIS A 68 -7.22 -17.23 -5.90
C HIS A 68 -5.99 -17.74 -6.63
N LYS A 69 -5.40 -18.83 -6.10
CA LYS A 69 -4.90 -19.87 -6.99
C LYS A 69 -6.10 -20.37 -7.78
N CYS A 70 -6.31 -19.83 -8.97
CA CYS A 70 -7.22 -20.48 -9.90
C CYS A 70 -6.54 -21.82 -10.24
N PHE A 71 -6.91 -22.86 -9.48
CA PHE A 71 -6.57 -24.24 -9.81
C PHE A 71 -7.13 -24.48 -11.20
N LYS A 72 -6.27 -24.38 -12.22
CA LYS A 72 -6.59 -24.95 -13.53
C LYS A 72 -6.71 -26.45 -13.29
N THR A 73 -7.93 -26.93 -13.54
CA THR A 73 -8.31 -28.33 -13.61
C THR A 73 -7.50 -29.07 -14.66
#